data_AF-A0A7V9TZ30-F1
#
_entry.id   AF-A0A7V9TZ30-F1
#
_cell.length_a   1.000
_cell.length_b   1.000
_cell.length_c   1.000
_cell.angle_alpha   90.00
_cell.angle_beta   90.00
_cell.angle_gamma   90.00
#
_symmetry.space_group_name_H-M   'P 1'
#
loop_
_entity.id
_entity.type
_entity.pdbx_description
1 polymer ?
#
loop_
_entity_poly.entity_id
_entity_poly.type
_entity_poly.pdbx_seq_one_letter_code
_entity_poly.pdbx_strand_id
1 'polypeptide(L)'
;LKVILSPEACYNIYIDIKDTQGAVKVKKLHDVLCNSIYDFSKEIIDRVQLIRSHEVEQLQLTDLLTGVISYVNRELTGNAAKEALVRRMMERSHYSLRRTTLLRENKVNLFSWRASEAQA
;
A
#
# COMPACT_ATOMS: atom_id res chain seq x y z
N LEU A 1 5.77 2.90 -7.07
CA LEU A 1 6.75 3.44 -6.10
C LEU A 1 7.51 4.66 -6.61
N LYS A 2 8.05 4.69 -7.83
CA LYS A 2 8.80 5.87 -8.35
C LYS A 2 8.09 7.22 -8.21
N VAL A 3 6.75 7.22 -8.18
CA VAL A 3 5.94 8.42 -8.07
C VAL A 3 5.60 8.81 -6.62
N ILE A 4 5.84 7.88 -5.68
CA ILE A 4 5.64 8.05 -4.23
C ILE A 4 6.96 8.45 -3.56
N LEU A 5 8.09 7.93 -4.04
CA LEU A 5 9.42 8.23 -3.53
C LEU A 5 9.91 9.57 -4.10
N SER A 6 10.39 10.45 -3.24
CA SER A 6 10.99 11.74 -3.58
C SER A 6 12.49 11.72 -3.26
N PRO A 7 13.35 12.33 -4.11
CA PRO A 7 14.79 12.37 -3.86
C PRO A 7 15.19 13.27 -2.68
N GLU A 8 14.27 14.10 -2.19
CA GLU A 8 14.47 14.98 -1.03
C GLU A 8 14.16 14.29 0.31
N ALA A 9 13.76 13.02 0.29
CA ALA A 9 13.36 12.27 1.47
C ALA A 9 14.12 10.93 1.58
N CYS A 10 14.18 10.42 2.82
CA CYS A 10 14.76 9.12 3.13
C CYS A 10 13.66 8.18 3.63
N TYR A 11 13.54 6.99 3.02
CA TYR A 11 12.43 6.07 3.21
C TYR A 11 12.86 4.75 3.84
N ASN A 12 12.08 4.30 4.82
CA ASN A 12 12.12 2.95 5.36
C ASN A 12 10.89 2.17 4.89
N ILE A 13 11.11 1.07 4.18
CA ILE A 13 10.05 0.23 3.62
C ILE A 13 9.95 -1.06 4.44
N TYR A 14 8.78 -1.31 5.02
CA TYR A 14 8.51 -2.49 5.81
C TYR A 14 7.50 -3.40 5.10
N ILE A 15 7.80 -4.69 5.09
CA ILE A 15 7.01 -5.71 4.39
C ILE A 15 6.61 -6.77 5.41
N ASP A 16 5.32 -7.07 5.50
CA ASP A 16 4.86 -8.15 6.38
C ASP A 16 5.42 -9.50 5.91
N ILE A 17 6.04 -10.24 6.83
CA ILE A 17 6.65 -11.53 6.54
C ILE A 17 5.57 -12.58 6.31
N LYS A 18 5.58 -13.19 5.11
CA LYS A 18 4.67 -14.27 4.73
C LYS A 18 5.35 -15.63 4.56
N ASP A 19 6.66 -15.66 4.29
CA ASP A 19 7.46 -16.88 4.09
C ASP A 19 8.83 -16.80 4.81
N THR A 20 9.48 -17.95 4.98
CA THR A 20 10.78 -18.08 5.67
C THR A 20 11.98 -17.74 4.78
N GLN A 21 11.79 -17.68 3.45
CA GLN A 21 12.85 -17.41 2.46
C GLN A 21 12.90 -15.93 2.01
N GLY A 22 12.20 -15.04 2.72
CA GLY A 22 12.01 -13.66 2.31
C GLY A 22 13.28 -12.80 2.34
N ALA A 23 14.31 -13.13 3.13
CA ALA A 23 15.49 -12.28 3.30
C ALA A 23 16.24 -12.01 1.98
N VAL A 24 16.46 -13.05 1.17
CA VAL A 24 17.12 -12.91 -0.14
C VAL A 24 16.25 -12.09 -1.10
N LYS A 25 14.93 -12.33 -1.09
CA LYS A 25 13.96 -11.59 -1.92
C LYS A 25 13.93 -10.11 -1.54
N VAL A 26 13.98 -9.79 -0.25
CA VAL A 26 13.99 -8.41 0.26
C VAL A 26 15.28 -7.69 -0.10
N LYS A 27 16.44 -8.34 0.02
CA LYS A 27 17.70 -7.75 -0.45
C LYS A 27 17.64 -7.42 -1.95
N LYS A 28 17.16 -8.38 -2.76
CA LYS A 28 17.00 -8.16 -4.20
C LYS A 28 15.99 -7.06 -4.52
N LEU A 29 14.89 -6.98 -3.76
CA LEU A 29 13.90 -5.92 -3.90
C LEU A 29 14.50 -4.55 -3.59
N HIS A 30 15.29 -4.42 -2.51
CA HIS A 30 16.00 -3.18 -2.19
C HIS A 30 16.87 -2.73 -3.36
N ASP A 31 17.70 -3.63 -3.88
CA ASP A 31 18.56 -3.31 -5.02
C ASP A 31 17.76 -2.92 -6.28
N VAL A 32 16.65 -3.62 -6.57
CA VAL A 32 15.77 -3.27 -7.71
C VAL A 32 15.13 -1.91 -7.52
N LEU A 33 14.63 -1.59 -6.31
CA LEU A 33 13.98 -0.32 -6.03
C LEU A 33 14.97 0.85 -6.16
N CYS A 34 16.15 0.74 -5.52
CA CYS A 34 17.21 1.75 -5.61
C CYS A 34 17.64 1.99 -7.06
N ASN A 35 17.94 0.92 -7.81
CA ASN A 35 18.33 1.03 -9.22
C ASN A 35 17.22 1.66 -10.07
N SER A 36 15.95 1.40 -9.76
CA SER A 36 14.83 1.94 -10.53
C SER A 36 14.70 3.46 -10.44
N ILE A 37 15.28 4.09 -9.41
CA ILE A 37 15.27 5.54 -9.17
C ILE A 37 16.69 6.15 -9.17
N TYR A 38 17.71 5.41 -9.60
CA TYR A 38 19.11 5.83 -9.63
C TYR A 38 19.72 6.15 -8.24
N ASP A 39 19.18 5.54 -7.17
CA ASP A 39 19.65 5.67 -5.79
C ASP A 39 20.83 4.73 -5.50
N PHE A 40 21.97 4.95 -6.17
CA PHE A 40 23.15 4.10 -6.03
C PHE A 40 23.85 4.25 -4.67
N SER A 41 23.70 5.42 -4.03
CA SER A 41 24.20 5.70 -2.67
C SER A 41 23.32 5.10 -1.57
N LYS A 42 22.09 4.66 -1.90
CA LYS A 42 21.08 4.16 -0.94
C LYS A 42 20.69 5.19 0.11
N GLU A 43 20.64 6.47 -0.29
CA GLU A 43 20.26 7.59 0.58
C GLU A 43 18.76 7.86 0.53
N ILE A 44 18.10 7.52 -0.59
CA ILE A 44 16.65 7.70 -0.75
C ILE A 44 15.91 6.52 -0.10
N ILE A 45 16.31 5.28 -0.37
CA ILE A 45 15.73 4.09 0.27
C ILE A 45 16.79 3.51 1.21
N ASP A 46 16.78 3.95 2.47
CA ASP A 46 17.73 3.46 3.50
C ASP A 46 17.52 1.96 3.77
N ARG A 47 16.25 1.54 3.87
CA ARG A 47 15.92 0.18 4.30
C ARG A 47 14.73 -0.43 3.58
N VAL A 48 14.87 -1.73 3.28
CA VAL A 48 13.73 -2.62 3.05
C VAL A 48 13.84 -3.79 4.02
N GLN A 49 12.84 -3.99 4.87
CA GLN A 49 12.89 -4.98 5.96
C GLN A 49 11.60 -5.79 6.06
N LEU A 50 11.73 -7.08 6.37
CA LEU A 50 10.62 -7.92 6.79
C LEU A 50 10.27 -7.69 8.25
N ILE A 51 9.00 -7.52 8.54
CA ILE A 51 8.47 -7.37 9.90
C ILE A 51 7.33 -8.36 10.12
N ARG A 52 7.08 -8.77 11.36
CA ARG A 52 5.89 -9.55 11.69
C ARG A 52 4.75 -8.58 12.02
N SER A 53 3.61 -8.76 11.37
CA SER A 53 2.40 -7.95 11.60
C SER A 53 1.95 -7.83 13.06
N HIS A 54 2.21 -8.81 13.92
CA HIS A 54 1.88 -8.72 15.35
C HIS A 54 2.87 -7.87 16.16
N GLU A 55 4.04 -7.56 15.61
CA GLU A 55 5.04 -6.70 16.25
C GLU A 55 4.83 -5.21 15.88
N VAL A 56 3.91 -4.91 14.95
CA VAL A 56 3.70 -3.56 14.39
C VAL A 56 2.21 -3.26 14.24
N GLU A 57 1.65 -2.44 15.14
CA GLU A 57 0.23 -2.09 15.18
C GLU A 57 -0.23 -1.32 13.93
N GLN A 58 0.65 -0.56 13.29
CA GLN A 58 0.34 0.17 12.06
C GLN A 58 -0.03 -0.78 10.90
N LEU A 59 0.53 -2.00 10.87
CA LEU A 59 0.12 -2.99 9.88
C LEU A 59 -1.32 -3.47 10.12
N GLN A 60 -1.74 -3.62 11.38
CA GLN A 60 -3.12 -3.99 11.69
C GLN A 60 -4.11 -2.89 11.27
N LEU A 61 -3.75 -1.62 11.43
CA LEU A 61 -4.54 -0.50 10.90
C LEU A 61 -4.63 -0.56 9.37
N THR A 62 -3.56 -0.99 8.69
CA THR A 62 -3.54 -1.16 7.24
C THR A 62 -4.53 -2.25 6.80
N ASP A 63 -4.58 -3.38 7.52
CA ASP A 63 -5.55 -4.45 7.28
C ASP A 63 -6.99 -3.97 7.50
N LEU A 64 -7.25 -3.21 8.57
CA LEU A 64 -8.56 -2.62 8.85
C LEU A 64 -9.01 -1.69 7.71
N LEU A 65 -8.16 -0.74 7.31
CA LEU A 65 -8.46 0.22 6.25
C LEU A 65 -8.65 -0.46 4.89
N THR A 66 -7.81 -1.46 4.59
CA THR A 66 -7.95 -2.27 3.37
C THR A 66 -9.25 -3.08 3.39
N GLY A 67 -9.65 -3.61 4.55
CA GLY A 67 -10.93 -4.27 4.75
C GLY A 67 -12.13 -3.34 4.50
N VAL A 68 -12.05 -2.08 4.92
CA VAL A 68 -13.07 -1.05 4.64
C VAL A 68 -13.18 -0.80 3.14
N ILE A 69 -12.05 -0.60 2.45
CA ILE A 69 -12.01 -0.42 1.00
C ILE A 69 -12.57 -1.67 0.29
N SER A 70 -12.21 -2.87 0.74
CA SER A 70 -12.72 -4.12 0.16
C SER A 70 -14.23 -4.27 0.34
N TYR A 71 -14.75 -3.94 1.52
CA TYR A 71 -16.18 -4.02 1.83
C TYR A 71 -17.02 -3.17 0.88
N VAL A 72 -16.60 -1.92 0.64
CA VAL A 72 -17.31 -1.02 -0.28
C VAL A 72 -17.17 -1.43 -1.75
N ASN A 73 -16.00 -1.95 -2.17
CA ASN A 73 -15.77 -2.38 -3.56
C ASN A 73 -16.43 -3.72 -3.90
N ARG A 74 -16.78 -4.53 -2.89
CA ARG A 74 -17.59 -5.75 -3.04
C ARG A 74 -19.10 -5.49 -2.92
N GLU A 75 -19.50 -4.23 -2.77
CA GLU A 75 -20.90 -3.82 -2.64
C GLU A 75 -21.65 -4.55 -1.52
N LEU A 76 -20.94 -4.88 -0.43
CA LEU A 76 -21.51 -5.56 0.72
C LEU A 76 -22.32 -4.59 1.59
N THR A 77 -23.38 -5.10 2.22
CA THR A 77 -24.27 -4.36 3.14
C THR A 77 -24.65 -5.22 4.35
N GLY A 78 -25.40 -4.66 5.30
CA GLY A 78 -26.04 -5.39 6.39
C GLY A 78 -25.20 -5.52 7.65
N ASN A 79 -24.02 -4.90 7.69
CA ASN A 79 -23.20 -4.80 8.91
C ASN A 79 -22.99 -3.34 9.28
N ALA A 80 -23.76 -2.87 10.28
CA ALA A 80 -23.77 -1.48 10.70
C ALA A 80 -22.38 -0.95 11.12
N ALA A 81 -21.55 -1.79 11.74
CA ALA A 81 -20.20 -1.41 12.15
C ALA A 81 -19.28 -1.19 10.94
N LYS A 82 -19.29 -2.10 9.96
CA LYS A 82 -18.52 -1.95 8.72
C LYS A 82 -19.00 -0.75 7.89
N GLU A 83 -20.31 -0.55 7.82
CA GLU A 83 -20.91 0.62 7.15
C GLU A 83 -20.54 1.94 7.84
N ALA A 84 -20.45 1.97 9.17
CA ALA A 84 -19.97 3.14 9.91
C ALA A 84 -18.49 3.43 9.61
N LEU A 85 -17.64 2.41 9.53
CA LEU A 85 -16.23 2.57 9.15
C LEU A 85 -16.08 3.09 7.71
N VAL A 86 -16.86 2.57 6.76
CA VAL A 86 -16.88 3.07 5.38
C VAL A 86 -17.26 4.55 5.34
N ARG A 87 -18.36 4.93 6.00
CA ARG A 87 -18.78 6.34 6.09
C ARG A 87 -17.69 7.22 6.68
N ARG A 88 -17.09 6.80 7.80
CA ARG A 88 -16.01 7.56 8.45
C ARG A 88 -14.80 7.74 7.54
N MET A 89 -14.42 6.72 6.78
CA MET A 89 -13.29 6.81 5.86
C MET A 89 -13.61 7.72 4.67
N MET A 90 -14.82 7.64 4.10
CA MET A 90 -15.28 8.55 3.05
C MET A 90 -15.29 10.00 3.52
N GLU A 91 -15.82 10.29 4.71
CA GLU A 91 -15.82 11.64 5.31
C GLU A 91 -14.40 12.21 5.48
N ARG A 92 -13.46 11.39 5.96
CA ARG A 92 -12.08 11.83 6.21
C ARG A 92 -11.23 11.93 4.94
N SER A 93 -11.56 11.17 3.91
CA SER A 93 -10.79 11.11 2.66
C SER A 93 -11.38 11.98 1.55
N HIS A 94 -12.67 12.35 1.66
CA HIS A 94 -13.46 12.98 0.61
C HIS A 94 -13.57 12.13 -0.68
N TYR A 95 -13.23 10.85 -0.61
CA TYR A 95 -13.33 9.91 -1.72
C TYR A 95 -14.46 8.90 -1.50
N SER A 96 -15.04 8.45 -2.61
CA SER A 96 -15.99 7.33 -2.61
C SER A 96 -15.33 5.97 -2.35
N LEU A 97 -14.00 5.89 -2.37
CA LEU A 97 -13.20 4.67 -2.22
C LEU A 97 -13.42 3.58 -3.29
N ARG A 98 -14.24 3.87 -4.32
CA ARG A 98 -14.63 2.92 -5.39
C ARG A 98 -13.84 3.08 -6.69
N ARG A 99 -12.95 4.07 -6.76
CA ARG A 99 -12.25 4.45 -7.99
C ARG A 99 -10.77 4.65 -7.70
N THR A 100 -9.96 4.45 -8.75
CA THR A 100 -8.56 4.86 -8.76
C THR A 100 -8.48 6.37 -8.49
N THR A 101 -7.61 6.77 -7.57
CA THR A 101 -7.31 8.18 -7.32
C THR A 101 -6.20 8.68 -8.23
N LEU A 102 -5.83 9.96 -8.12
CA LEU A 102 -4.67 10.49 -8.83
C LEU A 102 -3.39 9.79 -8.35
N LEU A 103 -2.42 9.67 -9.25
CA LEU A 103 -1.18 8.93 -9.02
C LEU A 103 -0.34 9.45 -7.85
N ARG A 104 -0.43 10.76 -7.55
CA ARG A 104 0.23 11.43 -6.43
C ARG A 104 -0.73 11.80 -5.30
N GLU A 105 -1.89 11.14 -5.22
CA GLU A 105 -2.77 11.35 -4.07
C GLU A 105 -2.04 10.95 -2.79
N ASN A 106 -1.91 11.88 -1.84
CA ASN A 106 -1.02 11.73 -0.68
C ASN A 106 -1.66 10.91 0.44
N LYS A 107 -2.97 11.03 0.63
CA LYS A 107 -3.65 10.42 1.77
C LYS A 107 -4.19 9.03 1.45
N VAL A 108 -4.98 8.94 0.37
CA VAL A 108 -5.64 7.68 -0.03
C VAL A 108 -5.35 7.42 -1.49
N ASN A 109 -4.16 6.88 -1.77
CA ASN A 109 -3.72 6.52 -3.12
C ASN A 109 -4.29 5.14 -3.52
N LEU A 110 -5.48 5.13 -4.13
CA LEU A 110 -6.12 3.88 -4.57
C LEU A 110 -5.81 3.60 -6.03
N PHE A 111 -5.45 2.36 -6.32
CA PHE A 111 -5.37 1.83 -7.67
C PHE A 111 -6.34 0.66 -7.83
N SER A 112 -7.46 0.90 -8.51
CA SER A 112 -8.42 -0.14 -8.88
C SER A 112 -7.96 -0.80 -10.18
N TRP A 113 -7.33 -1.96 -10.06
CA TRP A 113 -6.96 -2.77 -11.21
C TRP A 113 -8.19 -3.43 -11.82
N ARG A 114 -8.37 -3.25 -13.13
CA ARG A 114 -9.37 -3.94 -13.93
C ARG A 114 -8.64 -4.77 -14.97
N ALA A 115 -8.77 -6.08 -14.88
CA ALA A 115 -8.25 -6.97 -15.91
C ALA A 115 -9.01 -6.70 -17.22
N SER A 116 -8.27 -6.42 -18.29
CA SER A 116 -8.77 -6.52 -19.66
C SER A 116 -7.94 -7.59 -20.34
N GLU A 117 -8.59 -8.60 -20.92
CA GLU A 117 -7.88 -9.52 -21.81
C GLU A 117 -7.30 -8.70 -22.97
N ALA A 118 -6.03 -8.91 -23.28
CA ALA A 118 -5.47 -8.43 -24.53
C ALA A 118 -6.18 -9.20 -25.64
N GLN A 119 -6.89 -8.50 -26.52
CA GLN A 119 -7.44 -9.11 -27.73
C GLN A 119 -6.25 -9.67 -28.54
N ALA A 120 -6.27 -10.98 -28.75
CA ALA A 120 -5.27 -11.72 -29.51
C ALA A 120 -5.31 -11.37 -31.00
#